data_AF-A0A6V7XRX5-F1
#
_entry.id   AF-A0A6V7XRX5-F1
#
_cell.length_a   1.000
_cell.length_b   1.000
_cell.length_c   1.000
_cell.angle_alpha   90.00
_cell.angle_beta   90.00
_cell.angle_gamma   90.00
#
_symmetry.space_group_name_H-M   'P 1'
#
loop_
_entity.id
_entity.type
_entity.pdbx_description
1 polymer ?
#
loop_
_entity_poly.entity_id
_entity_poly.type
_entity_poly.pdbx_seq_one_letter_code
_entity_poly.pdbx_strand_id
1 'polypeptide(L)'
;MEVNFLDKYKHYLLILCISKHYNLKENVNYCNYVESRIRLELVFSIEDDNLIKYAHAFGKENWLPNKIKQKYGGHIIQHWWIGIETHEQINQLEIHSSSEANMLKNFVDRIQTSIPIALSKSEGWLEMVYYNKENDKNIFKNY
;
A
#
# COMPACT_ATOMS: atom_id res chain seq x y z
N MET A 1 -14.37 14.26 -18.38
CA MET A 1 -14.24 14.25 -16.91
C MET A 1 -13.18 13.23 -16.57
N GLU A 2 -12.13 13.66 -15.87
CA GLU A 2 -11.06 12.77 -15.42
C GLU A 2 -11.63 11.85 -14.34
N VAL A 3 -11.55 10.54 -14.54
CA VAL A 3 -12.09 9.56 -13.58
C VAL A 3 -11.05 9.41 -12.46
N ASN A 4 -11.40 9.87 -11.25
CA ASN A 4 -10.58 9.71 -10.05
C ASN A 4 -10.22 8.24 -9.81
N PHE A 5 -8.97 7.97 -9.42
CA PHE A 5 -8.49 6.61 -9.23
C PHE A 5 -9.27 5.88 -8.12
N LEU A 6 -9.55 6.57 -7.00
CA LEU A 6 -10.36 6.06 -5.88
C LEU A 6 -11.84 5.84 -6.19
N ASP A 7 -12.28 6.18 -7.41
CA ASP A 7 -13.63 5.86 -7.90
C ASP A 7 -13.70 4.64 -8.81
N LYS A 8 -12.55 4.11 -9.26
CA LYS A 8 -12.50 3.02 -10.23
C LYS A 8 -12.66 1.64 -9.60
N TYR A 9 -12.19 1.46 -8.37
CA TYR A 9 -12.13 0.16 -7.70
C TYR A 9 -13.05 0.09 -6.48
N LYS A 10 -13.40 -1.12 -6.08
CA LYS A 10 -14.07 -1.39 -4.80
C LYS A 10 -13.07 -1.66 -3.68
N HIS A 11 -11.96 -2.30 -4.01
CA HIS A 11 -10.95 -2.75 -3.07
C HIS A 11 -9.64 -2.00 -3.29
N TYR A 12 -8.99 -1.62 -2.19
CA TYR A 12 -7.78 -0.83 -2.20
C TYR A 12 -6.78 -1.33 -1.17
N LEU A 13 -5.50 -1.29 -1.53
CA LEU A 13 -4.39 -1.46 -0.62
C LEU A 13 -3.60 -0.14 -0.56
N LEU A 14 -3.53 0.46 0.62
CA LEU A 14 -2.71 1.62 0.91
C LEU A 14 -1.36 1.16 1.47
N ILE A 15 -0.28 1.59 0.84
CA ILE A 15 1.08 1.28 1.28
C ILE A 15 1.72 2.56 1.81
N LEU A 16 2.22 2.52 3.04
CA LEU A 16 2.81 3.64 3.75
C LEU A 16 4.29 3.38 3.98
N CYS A 17 5.14 4.20 3.38
CA CYS A 17 6.55 4.32 3.73
C CYS A 17 6.72 5.47 4.72
N ILE A 18 6.95 5.12 5.98
CA ILE A 18 6.95 6.06 7.09
C ILE A 18 8.38 6.21 7.59
N SER A 19 8.78 7.44 7.92
CA SER A 19 10.12 7.71 8.41
C SER A 19 10.19 8.90 9.36
N LYS A 20 11.22 8.92 10.21
CA LYS A 20 11.51 10.04 11.11
C LYS A 20 12.23 11.17 10.35
N HIS A 21 12.06 12.40 10.83
CA HIS A 21 12.52 13.63 10.16
C HIS A 21 14.04 13.77 9.97
N TYR A 22 14.85 12.97 10.66
CA TYR A 22 16.28 13.24 10.81
C TYR A 22 17.14 12.82 9.59
N ASN A 23 16.61 12.06 8.63
CA ASN A 23 17.42 11.52 7.52
C ASN A 23 16.68 11.46 6.15
N LEU A 24 16.31 12.64 5.64
CA LEU A 24 15.49 12.82 4.44
C LEU A 24 15.99 12.04 3.21
N LYS A 25 17.30 12.10 2.92
CA LYS A 25 17.86 11.51 1.70
C LYS A 25 17.79 9.99 1.72
N GLU A 26 18.15 9.38 2.85
CA GLU A 26 18.10 7.92 2.99
C GLU A 26 16.66 7.43 3.01
N ASN A 27 15.74 8.17 3.64
CA ASN A 27 14.31 7.86 3.62
C ASN A 27 13.72 7.93 2.20
N VAL A 28 14.11 8.92 1.39
CA VAL A 28 13.69 9.00 -0.01
C VAL A 28 14.22 7.79 -0.80
N ASN A 29 15.49 7.43 -0.62
CA ASN A 29 16.06 6.27 -1.30
C ASN A 29 15.38 4.95 -0.87
N TYR A 30 15.08 4.81 0.41
CA TYR A 30 14.29 3.69 0.94
C TYR A 30 12.91 3.64 0.29
N CYS A 31 12.15 4.74 0.31
CA CYS A 31 10.82 4.77 -0.29
C CYS A 31 10.83 4.53 -1.81
N ASN A 32 11.85 5.00 -2.52
CA ASN A 32 12.04 4.71 -3.96
C ASN A 32 12.31 3.22 -4.20
N TYR A 33 13.10 2.58 -3.34
CA TYR A 33 13.30 1.13 -3.39
C TYR A 33 11.97 0.41 -3.18
N VAL A 34 11.21 0.77 -2.15
CA VAL A 34 9.88 0.22 -1.89
C VAL A 34 8.95 0.37 -3.10
N GLU A 35 8.87 1.57 -3.70
CA GLU A 35 8.07 1.83 -4.89
C GLU A 35 8.42 0.86 -6.04
N SER A 36 9.72 0.64 -6.27
CA SER A 36 10.15 -0.30 -7.31
C SER A 36 9.70 -1.74 -7.02
N ARG A 37 9.73 -2.16 -5.76
CA ARG A 37 9.32 -3.51 -5.34
C ARG A 37 7.81 -3.69 -5.34
N ILE A 38 7.04 -2.63 -5.08
CA ILE A 38 5.59 -2.66 -5.25
C ILE A 38 5.24 -3.05 -6.69
N ARG A 39 5.85 -2.36 -7.66
CA ARG A 39 5.58 -2.59 -9.09
C ARG A 39 6.10 -3.94 -9.59
N LEU A 40 7.28 -4.33 -9.15
CA LEU A 40 7.97 -5.53 -9.67
C LEU A 40 7.58 -6.83 -8.97
N GLU A 41 6.97 -6.76 -7.79
CA GLU A 41 6.68 -7.97 -7.00
C GLU A 41 5.28 -7.97 -6.43
N LEU A 42 4.90 -6.92 -5.71
CA LEU A 42 3.64 -6.93 -4.96
C LEU A 42 2.44 -7.01 -5.89
N VAL A 43 2.42 -6.24 -6.97
CA VAL A 43 1.34 -6.28 -7.97
C VAL A 43 1.18 -7.69 -8.53
N PHE A 44 2.28 -8.31 -8.99
CA PHE A 44 2.22 -9.68 -9.52
C PHE A 44 1.82 -10.70 -8.46
N SER A 45 2.32 -10.59 -7.24
CA SER A 45 1.93 -11.49 -6.15
C SER A 45 0.43 -11.38 -5.85
N ILE A 46 -0.14 -10.18 -5.89
CA ILE A 46 -1.57 -9.96 -5.72
C ILE A 46 -2.35 -10.58 -6.90
N GLU A 47 -1.85 -10.47 -8.12
CA GLU A 47 -2.49 -11.04 -9.31
C GLU A 47 -2.38 -12.57 -9.42
N ASP A 48 -1.44 -13.19 -8.71
CA ASP A 48 -1.35 -14.66 -8.61
C ASP A 48 -2.51 -15.27 -7.79
N ASP A 49 -3.30 -14.47 -7.08
CA ASP A 49 -4.51 -14.91 -6.40
C ASP A 49 -5.67 -15.09 -7.40
N ASN A 50 -6.22 -16.30 -7.43
CA ASN A 50 -7.29 -16.70 -8.36
C ASN A 50 -8.57 -15.83 -8.25
N LEU A 51 -8.77 -15.12 -7.13
CA LEU A 51 -9.91 -14.23 -6.91
C LEU A 51 -9.70 -12.85 -7.55
N ILE A 52 -8.45 -12.48 -7.86
CA ILE A 52 -8.06 -11.17 -8.34
C ILE A 52 -7.90 -11.21 -9.86
N LYS A 53 -8.59 -10.28 -10.53
CA LYS A 53 -8.54 -10.14 -11.99
C LYS A 53 -7.31 -9.36 -12.42
N TYR A 54 -7.02 -8.26 -11.73
CA TYR A 54 -5.80 -7.48 -11.88
C TYR A 54 -5.63 -6.51 -10.71
N ALA A 55 -4.40 -6.05 -10.49
CA ALA A 55 -4.05 -5.02 -9.51
C ALA A 55 -3.40 -3.83 -10.22
N HIS A 56 -3.84 -2.62 -9.88
CA HIS A 56 -3.34 -1.39 -10.47
C HIS A 56 -2.68 -0.53 -9.40
N ALA A 57 -1.35 -0.54 -9.37
CA ALA A 57 -0.59 0.40 -8.55
C ALA A 57 -0.65 1.80 -9.15
N PHE A 58 -1.25 2.72 -8.42
CA PHE A 58 -1.22 4.14 -8.69
C PHE A 58 -0.15 4.79 -7.83
N GLY A 59 0.50 5.81 -8.40
CA GLY A 59 1.60 6.51 -7.74
C GLY A 59 1.14 7.34 -6.53
N LYS A 60 1.83 8.46 -6.32
CA LYS A 60 1.49 9.42 -5.26
C LYS A 60 0.18 10.11 -5.58
N GLU A 61 -0.94 9.56 -5.12
CA GLU A 61 -2.14 10.38 -4.95
C GLU A 61 -1.88 11.41 -3.84
N ASN A 62 -2.53 12.57 -3.93
CA ASN A 62 -2.46 13.58 -2.88
C ASN A 62 -3.32 13.20 -1.67
N TRP A 63 -4.09 12.13 -1.77
CA TRP A 63 -5.08 11.78 -0.78
C TRP A 63 -4.59 10.70 0.18
N LEU A 64 -4.54 11.10 1.46
CA LEU A 64 -4.20 10.25 2.59
C LEU A 64 -5.29 10.41 3.66
N PRO A 65 -5.89 9.33 4.20
CA PRO A 65 -6.99 9.43 5.16
C PRO A 65 -6.57 10.23 6.40
N ASN A 66 -7.48 11.05 6.94
CA ASN A 66 -7.20 11.87 8.13
C ASN A 66 -6.76 11.03 9.34
N LYS A 67 -7.30 9.82 9.51
CA LYS A 67 -6.88 8.88 10.56
C LYS A 67 -5.39 8.52 10.44
N ILE A 68 -4.90 8.33 9.20
CA ILE A 68 -3.49 8.04 8.94
C ILE A 68 -2.64 9.29 9.21
N LYS A 69 -3.06 10.47 8.71
CA LYS A 69 -2.37 11.75 8.99
C LYS A 69 -2.22 12.02 10.48
N GLN A 70 -3.26 11.74 11.28
CA GLN A 70 -3.24 11.90 12.73
C GLN A 70 -2.35 10.85 13.40
N LYS A 71 -2.46 9.57 13.02
CA LYS A 71 -1.68 8.46 13.59
C LYS A 71 -0.17 8.70 13.47
N TYR A 72 0.28 9.23 12.34
CA TYR A 72 1.71 9.47 12.09
C TYR A 72 2.06 10.97 12.08
N GLY A 73 1.33 11.78 12.84
CA GLY A 73 1.69 13.18 13.04
C GLY A 73 3.16 13.34 13.44
N GLY A 74 3.88 14.25 12.77
CA GLY A 74 5.32 14.45 12.99
C GLY A 74 6.25 13.46 12.28
N HIS A 75 5.73 12.59 11.41
CA HIS A 75 6.53 11.72 10.55
C HIS A 75 6.41 12.13 9.08
N ILE A 76 7.40 11.74 8.29
CA ILE A 76 7.34 11.86 6.84
C ILE A 76 6.74 10.58 6.28
N ILE A 77 5.69 10.73 5.48
CA ILE A 77 4.95 9.62 4.88
C ILE A 77 5.01 9.76 3.37
N GLN A 78 5.57 8.77 2.70
CA GLN A 78 5.29 8.53 1.28
C GLN A 78 4.28 7.39 1.20
N HIS A 79 3.36 7.46 0.24
CA HIS A 79 2.32 6.45 0.12
C HIS A 79 1.95 6.17 -1.32
N TRP A 80 1.39 4.98 -1.53
CA TRP A 80 0.90 4.49 -2.81
C TRP A 80 -0.41 3.76 -2.60
N TRP A 81 -1.29 3.87 -3.59
CA TRP A 81 -2.56 3.15 -3.61
C TRP A 81 -2.49 2.06 -4.66
N ILE A 82 -2.94 0.86 -4.32
CA ILE A 82 -3.17 -0.22 -5.28
C ILE A 82 -4.66 -0.48 -5.32
N GLY A 83 -5.27 -0.29 -6.48
CA GLY A 83 -6.66 -0.65 -6.75
C GLY A 83 -6.71 -2.12 -7.17
N ILE A 84 -7.64 -2.87 -6.62
CA ILE A 84 -7.77 -4.31 -6.87
C ILE A 84 -9.13 -4.57 -7.53
N GLU A 85 -9.10 -5.19 -8.70
CA GLU A 85 -10.30 -5.69 -9.38
C GLU A 85 -10.39 -7.21 -9.18
N THR A 86 -11.59 -7.71 -8.94
CA THR A 86 -11.82 -9.13 -8.62
C THR A 86 -12.64 -9.81 -9.71
N HIS A 87 -12.48 -11.13 -9.85
CA HIS A 87 -13.25 -11.91 -10.83
C HIS A 87 -14.74 -11.99 -10.47
N GLU A 88 -15.05 -12.03 -9.17
CA GLU A 88 -16.41 -12.02 -8.64
C GLU A 88 -16.63 -10.81 -7.72
N GLN A 89 -17.90 -10.42 -7.52
CA GLN A 89 -18.24 -9.39 -6.53
C GLN A 89 -18.14 -9.98 -5.12
N ILE A 90 -16.94 -9.90 -4.55
CA ILE A 90 -16.69 -10.32 -3.17
C ILE A 90 -16.77 -9.13 -2.23
N ASN A 91 -17.61 -9.27 -1.19
CA ASN A 91 -17.82 -8.24 -0.17
C ASN A 91 -16.62 -8.08 0.76
N GLN A 92 -15.72 -9.06 0.79
CA GLN A 92 -14.42 -8.98 1.47
C GLN A 92 -13.44 -9.82 0.65
N LEU A 93 -12.32 -9.21 0.24
CA LEU A 93 -11.17 -10.00 -0.16
C LEU A 93 -10.58 -10.59 1.12
N GLU A 94 -10.59 -11.91 1.19
CA GLU A 94 -9.94 -12.70 2.24
C GLU A 94 -8.41 -12.69 2.10
N ILE A 95 -7.80 -11.52 1.84
CA ILE A 95 -6.34 -11.34 1.86
C ILE A 95 -5.75 -11.64 3.27
N HIS A 96 -6.61 -11.89 4.26
CA HIS A 96 -6.25 -12.05 5.67
C HIS A 96 -6.71 -13.36 6.36
N SER A 97 -7.49 -14.26 5.74
CA SER A 97 -8.22 -15.31 6.49
C SER A 97 -7.90 -16.77 6.17
N SER A 98 -7.00 -17.07 5.23
CA SER A 98 -6.39 -18.40 5.11
C SER A 98 -4.89 -18.30 5.46
N SER A 99 -4.15 -19.41 5.40
CA SER A 99 -2.67 -19.47 5.57
C SER A 99 -1.86 -18.49 4.67
N GLU A 100 -2.54 -17.73 3.81
CA GLU A 100 -2.10 -16.65 2.91
C GLU A 100 -2.31 -15.22 3.45
N ALA A 101 -2.80 -15.04 4.69
CA ALA A 101 -2.58 -13.80 5.49
C ALA A 101 -1.09 -13.38 5.53
N ASN A 102 -0.23 -14.30 5.11
CA ASN A 102 1.16 -14.19 4.78
C ASN A 102 1.49 -13.35 3.54
N MET A 103 0.67 -13.08 2.51
CA MET A 103 1.21 -12.42 1.30
C MET A 103 1.68 -10.98 1.55
N LEU A 104 0.81 -10.15 2.14
CA LEU A 104 1.15 -8.77 2.49
C LEU A 104 2.23 -8.73 3.58
N LYS A 105 2.08 -9.58 4.60
CA LYS A 105 3.07 -9.70 5.67
C LYS A 105 4.43 -10.14 5.13
N ASN A 106 4.48 -11.16 4.28
CA ASN A 106 5.68 -11.63 3.60
C ASN A 106 6.28 -10.55 2.71
N PHE A 107 5.47 -9.71 2.06
CA PHE A 107 6.01 -8.57 1.33
C PHE A 107 6.71 -7.60 2.29
N VAL A 108 6.08 -7.20 3.41
CA VAL A 108 6.74 -6.35 4.42
C VAL A 108 8.02 -7.01 4.94
N ASP A 109 7.93 -8.26 5.36
CA ASP A 109 9.03 -9.03 5.96
C ASP A 109 10.18 -9.21 4.95
N ARG A 110 9.87 -9.51 3.68
CA ARG A 110 10.87 -9.58 2.60
C ARG A 110 11.51 -8.23 2.35
N ILE A 111 10.75 -7.14 2.30
CA ILE A 111 11.36 -5.82 2.11
C ILE A 111 12.28 -5.47 3.28
N GLN A 112 11.87 -5.77 4.51
CA GLN A 112 12.69 -5.56 5.70
C GLN A 112 13.98 -6.40 5.70
N THR A 113 13.92 -7.63 5.19
CA THR A 113 15.07 -8.57 5.18
C THR A 113 15.95 -8.48 3.93
N SER A 114 15.40 -8.06 2.79
CA SER A 114 16.09 -7.94 1.50
C SER A 114 16.60 -6.54 1.23
N ILE A 115 16.43 -5.61 2.16
CA ILE A 115 16.83 -4.24 1.93
C ILE A 115 18.35 -4.15 1.73
N PRO A 116 18.83 -3.46 0.68
CA PRO A 116 20.25 -3.21 0.53
C PRO A 116 20.81 -2.51 1.77
N ILE A 117 21.99 -2.93 2.23
CA ILE A 117 22.69 -2.32 3.39
C ILE A 117 22.86 -0.80 3.21
N ALA A 118 23.03 -0.34 1.97
CA ALA A 118 23.10 1.08 1.64
C ALA A 118 21.83 1.87 2.02
N LEU A 119 20.70 1.18 2.18
CA LEU A 119 19.38 1.75 2.51
C LEU A 119 18.91 1.37 3.92
N SER A 120 19.58 0.45 4.61
CA SER A 120 19.20 -0.01 5.96
C SER A 120 19.39 1.04 7.05
N LYS A 121 20.05 2.15 6.73
CA LYS A 121 20.23 3.30 7.62
C LYS A 121 18.99 4.18 7.74
N SER A 122 17.99 3.99 6.88
CA SER A 122 16.70 4.65 7.06
C SER A 122 16.08 4.13 8.36
N GLU A 123 15.76 5.02 9.29
CA GLU A 123 14.88 4.71 10.42
C GLU A 123 13.40 4.61 9.97
N GLY A 124 13.20 4.18 8.73
CA GLY A 124 11.91 4.05 8.08
C GLY A 124 11.35 2.64 8.21
N TRP A 125 10.03 2.54 8.13
CA TRP A 125 9.34 1.26 8.12
C TRP A 125 8.14 1.33 7.16
N LEU A 126 7.57 0.15 6.90
CA LEU A 126 6.41 0.00 6.05
C LEU A 126 5.20 -0.42 6.85
N GLU A 127 4.05 0.13 6.45
CA GLU A 127 2.75 -0.34 6.88
C GLU A 127 1.84 -0.46 5.66
N MET A 128 1.00 -1.50 5.65
CA MET A 128 0.02 -1.71 4.59
C MET A 128 -1.37 -1.81 5.21
N VAL A 129 -2.33 -1.12 4.60
CA VAL A 129 -3.70 -1.03 5.09
C VAL A 129 -4.65 -1.37 3.94
N TYR A 130 -5.46 -2.40 4.14
CA TYR A 130 -6.50 -2.78 3.20
C TYR A 130 -7.79 -2.00 3.48
N TYR A 131 -8.50 -1.64 2.42
CA TYR A 131 -9.79 -0.97 2.47
C TYR A 131 -10.76 -1.59 1.48
N ASN A 132 -12.02 -1.72 1.91
CA ASN A 132 -13.15 -2.00 1.02
C ASN A 132 -14.09 -0.80 1.02
N LYS A 133 -14.28 -0.15 -0.13
CA LYS A 133 -15.12 1.03 -0.30
C LYS A 133 -16.55 0.84 0.21
N GLU A 134 -17.10 -0.37 0.18
CA GLU A 134 -18.44 -0.69 0.71
C GLU A 134 -18.49 -0.66 2.24
N ASN A 135 -17.44 -1.08 2.93
CA ASN A 135 -17.35 -1.12 4.39
C ASN A 135 -16.77 0.18 4.96
N ASP A 136 -15.84 0.80 4.22
CA ASP A 136 -15.04 1.94 4.64
C ASP A 136 -15.56 3.27 4.06
N LYS A 137 -16.85 3.34 3.68
CA LYS A 137 -17.46 4.50 2.99
C LYS A 137 -17.07 5.87 3.56
N ASN A 138 -16.88 5.99 4.88
CA ASN A 138 -16.51 7.25 5.53
C ASN A 138 -15.09 7.72 5.20
N ILE A 139 -14.16 6.79 4.98
CA ILE A 139 -12.83 7.05 4.45
C ILE A 139 -12.99 7.61 3.03
N PHE A 140 -13.98 7.11 2.31
CA PHE A 140 -14.18 7.36 0.89
C PHE A 140 -15.12 8.53 0.51
N LYS A 141 -15.56 9.36 1.48
CA LYS A 141 -16.59 10.39 1.27
C LYS A 141 -16.07 11.77 0.82
N ASN A 142 -14.79 12.07 1.03
CA ASN A 142 -14.24 13.44 0.94
C ASN A 142 -12.86 13.51 0.26
N TYR A 143 -12.62 12.68 -0.76
CA TYR A 143 -11.48 12.88 -1.67
C TYR A 143 -11.93 13.55 -2.95
#